data_AF-A0A974S6M5-F1
#
_entry.id   AF-A0A974S6M5-F1
#
_cell.length_a   1.000
_cell.length_b   1.000
_cell.length_c   1.000
_cell.angle_alpha   90.00
_cell.angle_beta   90.00
_cell.angle_gamma   90.00
#
_symmetry.space_group_name_H-M   'P 1'
#
loop_
_entity.id
_entity.type
_entity.pdbx_description
1 polymer ?
#
loop_
_entity_poly.entity_id
_entity_poly.type
_entity_poly.pdbx_seq_one_letter_code
_entity_poly.pdbx_strand_id
1 'polypeptide(L)'
;MNMIRKKAKEYWEKAKKELGISTLTMDILSSDADSSKKTVEFVQGSIQDALDGVKVTVSPVPFSVRLDRSNKGDFDAVIGGWSADYADPSSFLDLFASDNSYNRGRYNNPEFDKFVKSRK
;
A
#
# COMPACT_ATOMS: atom_id res chain seq x y z
N MET A 1 16.96 0.80 14.01
CA MET A 1 16.57 1.76 12.96
C MET A 1 17.51 1.78 11.74
N ASN A 2 18.83 1.89 11.91
CA ASN A 2 19.77 2.11 10.78
C ASN A 2 19.80 1.02 9.70
N MET A 3 19.60 -0.26 10.07
CA MET A 3 19.65 -1.37 9.11
C MET A 3 18.47 -1.34 8.11
N ILE A 4 17.28 -0.93 8.55
CA ILE A 4 16.08 -0.88 7.70
C ILE A 4 16.23 0.22 6.65
N ARG A 5 16.71 1.41 7.03
CA ARG A 5 16.97 2.51 6.09
C ARG A 5 18.02 2.15 5.03
N LYS A 6 19.09 1.45 5.42
CA LYS A 6 20.10 0.97 4.48
C LYS A 6 19.51 0.02 3.43
N LYS A 7 18.68 -0.95 3.87
CA LYS A 7 17.99 -1.86 2.94
C LYS A 7 17.00 -1.14 2.04
N ALA A 8 16.24 -0.16 2.56
CA ALA A 8 15.31 0.62 1.75
C ALA A 8 16.03 1.33 0.58
N LYS A 9 17.18 1.98 0.86
CA LYS A 9 18.03 2.60 -0.17
C LYS A 9 18.54 1.58 -1.19
N GLU A 10 19.01 0.42 -0.73
CA GLU A 10 19.49 -0.65 -1.61
C GLU A 10 18.40 -1.15 -2.57
N TYR A 11 17.19 -1.40 -2.06
CA TYR A 11 16.06 -1.83 -2.88
C TYR A 11 15.62 -0.73 -3.85
N TRP A 12 15.68 0.53 -3.44
CA TRP A 12 15.36 1.65 -4.34
C TRP A 12 16.35 1.78 -5.50
N GLU A 13 17.66 1.61 -5.26
CA GLU A 13 18.64 1.59 -6.35
C GLU A 13 18.41 0.44 -7.34
N LYS A 14 17.98 -0.74 -6.85
CA LYS A 14 17.60 -1.86 -7.72
C LYS A 14 16.36 -1.52 -8.54
N ALA A 15 15.31 -0.99 -7.90
CA ALA A 15 14.08 -0.59 -8.56
C ALA A 15 14.31 0.48 -9.64
N LYS A 16 15.14 1.50 -9.38
CA LYS A 16 15.53 2.50 -10.39
C LYS A 16 16.15 1.88 -11.63
N LYS A 17 17.06 0.90 -11.45
CA LYS A 17 17.70 0.18 -12.56
C LYS A 17 16.72 -0.68 -13.33
N GLU A 18 15.89 -1.45 -12.63
CA GLU A 18 14.90 -2.36 -13.23
C GLU A 18 13.82 -1.60 -14.00
N LEU A 19 13.37 -0.46 -13.47
CA LEU A 19 12.32 0.37 -14.07
C LEU A 19 12.85 1.43 -15.05
N GLY A 20 14.18 1.65 -15.09
CA GLY A 20 14.79 2.68 -15.94
C GLY A 20 14.43 4.12 -15.53
N ILE A 21 14.16 4.35 -14.25
CA ILE A 21 13.74 5.67 -13.72
C ILE A 21 14.80 6.24 -12.78
N SER A 22 14.83 7.57 -12.68
CA SER A 22 15.68 8.29 -11.71
C SER A 22 14.87 8.94 -10.59
N THR A 23 13.58 9.19 -10.81
CA THR A 23 12.66 9.84 -9.87
C THR A 23 11.31 9.12 -9.87
N LEU A 24 10.55 9.30 -8.78
CA LEU A 24 9.17 8.82 -8.66
C LEU A 24 8.34 9.92 -7.99
N THR A 25 7.14 10.19 -8.48
CA THR A 25 6.12 10.94 -7.74
C THR A 25 4.94 10.03 -7.51
N MET A 26 4.45 9.97 -6.27
CA MET A 26 3.28 9.15 -5.92
C MET A 26 2.39 9.86 -4.91
N ASP A 27 1.09 9.60 -4.97
CA ASP A 27 0.09 10.07 -4.02
C ASP A 27 -0.35 8.96 -3.05
N ILE A 28 -0.51 9.29 -1.77
CA ILE A 28 -1.08 8.39 -0.76
C ILE A 28 -2.49 8.86 -0.41
N LEU A 29 -3.49 8.11 -0.88
CA LEU A 29 -4.88 8.26 -0.49
C LEU A 29 -5.08 7.78 0.96
N SER A 30 -5.71 8.60 1.81
CA SER A 30 -5.96 8.24 3.21
C SER A 30 -7.31 8.73 3.70
N SER A 31 -7.69 8.30 4.91
CA SER A 31 -8.80 8.92 5.64
C SER A 31 -8.43 10.36 6.05
N ASP A 32 -9.43 11.24 6.11
CA ASP A 32 -9.32 12.62 6.59
C ASP A 32 -9.46 12.78 8.12
N ALA A 33 -9.65 11.68 8.85
CA ALA A 33 -9.60 11.65 10.31
C ALA A 33 -8.23 12.11 10.85
N ASP A 34 -8.21 12.81 11.98
CA ASP A 34 -7.01 13.44 12.54
C ASP A 34 -5.85 12.46 12.78
N SER A 35 -6.15 11.27 13.31
CA SER A 35 -5.13 10.23 13.49
C SER A 35 -4.55 9.76 12.16
N SER A 36 -5.39 9.62 11.13
CA SER A 36 -4.99 9.17 9.80
C SER A 36 -4.15 10.22 9.06
N LYS A 37 -4.45 11.51 9.23
CA LYS A 37 -3.62 12.61 8.71
C LYS A 37 -2.20 12.55 9.27
N LYS A 38 -2.07 12.42 10.59
CA LYS A 38 -0.76 12.25 11.24
C LYS A 38 -0.02 10.99 10.78
N THR A 39 -0.75 9.89 10.60
CA THR A 39 -0.16 8.65 10.06
C THR A 39 0.37 8.86 8.64
N VAL A 40 -0.42 9.45 7.73
CA VAL A 40 0.00 9.60 6.34
C VAL A 40 1.14 10.62 6.20
N GLU A 41 1.16 11.69 6.99
CA GLU A 41 2.28 12.65 7.08
C GLU A 41 3.58 11.96 7.53
N PHE A 42 3.49 11.10 8.55
CA PHE A 42 4.66 10.34 9.02
C PHE A 42 5.16 9.35 7.95
N VAL A 43 4.26 8.66 7.26
CA VAL A 43 4.62 7.75 6.15
C VAL A 43 5.24 8.52 4.99
N GLN A 44 4.65 9.64 4.59
CA GLN A 44 5.18 10.56 3.57
C GLN A 44 6.61 10.98 3.89
N GLY A 45 6.83 11.51 5.10
CA GLY A 45 8.17 11.92 5.55
C GLY A 45 9.16 10.77 5.59
N SER A 46 8.73 9.58 6.06
CA SER A 46 9.60 8.40 6.15
C SER A 46 10.05 7.88 4.79
N ILE A 47 9.15 7.88 3.79
CA ILE A 47 9.48 7.45 2.43
C ILE A 47 10.45 8.46 1.78
N GLN A 48 10.13 9.76 1.84
CA GLN A 48 10.96 10.80 1.22
C GLN A 48 12.34 10.92 1.88
N ASP A 49 12.46 10.73 3.20
CA ASP A 49 13.75 10.72 3.91
C ASP A 49 14.62 9.51 3.51
N ALA A 50 13.98 8.38 3.23
CA ALA A 50 14.69 7.14 2.92
C ALA A 50 15.07 7.02 1.44
N LEU A 51 14.25 7.53 0.52
CA LEU A 51 14.33 7.22 -0.91
C LEU A 51 14.61 8.47 -1.74
N ASP A 52 15.88 8.67 -2.11
CA ASP A 52 16.32 9.85 -2.87
C ASP A 52 15.60 9.94 -4.23
N GLY A 53 15.04 11.12 -4.54
CA GLY A 53 14.30 11.35 -5.80
C GLY A 53 12.83 10.88 -5.78
N VAL A 54 12.31 10.43 -4.64
CA VAL A 54 10.89 10.14 -4.46
C VAL A 54 10.18 11.35 -3.86
N LYS A 55 9.13 11.83 -4.53
CA LYS A 55 8.19 12.82 -4.03
C LYS A 55 6.89 12.12 -3.67
N VAL A 56 6.41 12.33 -2.45
CA VAL A 56 5.15 11.77 -1.96
C VAL A 56 4.18 12.91 -1.68
N THR A 57 2.99 12.86 -2.27
CA THR A 57 1.85 13.70 -1.88
C THR A 57 0.85 12.88 -1.07
N VAL A 58 -0.06 13.56 -0.38
CA VAL A 58 -1.09 12.91 0.43
C VAL A 58 -2.47 13.48 0.09
N SER A 59 -3.46 12.59 -0.02
CA SER A 59 -4.85 12.93 -0.29
C SER A 59 -5.77 12.42 0.82
N PRO A 60 -5.88 13.11 1.97
CA PRO A 60 -6.85 12.78 3.00
C PRO A 60 -8.25 13.13 2.51
N VAL A 61 -9.16 12.14 2.46
CA VAL A 61 -10.54 12.34 2.00
C VAL A 61 -11.56 11.61 2.90
N PRO A 62 -12.85 11.98 2.85
CA PRO A 62 -13.91 11.26 3.55
C PRO A 62 -13.99 9.79 3.15
N PHE A 63 -14.51 8.95 4.04
CA PHE A 63 -14.57 7.49 3.88
C PHE A 63 -15.19 7.03 2.54
N SER A 64 -16.34 7.62 2.14
CA SER A 64 -17.03 7.25 0.90
C SER A 64 -16.18 7.53 -0.35
N VAL A 65 -15.50 8.67 -0.38
CA VAL A 65 -14.59 9.05 -1.47
C VAL A 65 -13.39 8.12 -1.52
N ARG A 66 -12.80 7.79 -0.35
CA ARG A 66 -11.69 6.83 -0.28
C ARG A 66 -12.11 5.47 -0.79
N LEU A 67 -13.28 4.97 -0.39
CA LEU A 67 -13.80 3.67 -0.83
C LEU A 67 -14.05 3.63 -2.33
N ASP A 68 -14.71 4.66 -2.89
CA ASP A 68 -14.99 4.76 -4.32
C ASP A 68 -13.70 4.76 -5.16
N ARG A 69 -12.75 5.65 -4.84
CA ARG A 69 -11.44 5.72 -5.51
C ARG A 69 -10.66 4.40 -5.37
N SER A 70 -10.69 3.78 -4.19
CA SER A 70 -10.02 2.49 -3.97
C SER A 70 -10.60 1.37 -4.84
N ASN A 71 -11.92 1.35 -5.04
CA ASN A 71 -12.57 0.32 -5.85
C ASN A 71 -12.27 0.49 -7.34
N LYS A 72 -12.17 1.74 -7.79
CA LYS A 72 -11.87 2.12 -9.17
C LYS A 72 -10.38 2.00 -9.53
N GLY A 73 -9.50 2.02 -8.53
CA GLY A 73 -8.05 2.05 -8.76
C GLY A 73 -7.50 3.47 -8.92
N ASP A 74 -8.25 4.49 -8.49
CA ASP A 74 -7.90 5.91 -8.64
C ASP A 74 -6.95 6.38 -7.51
N PHE A 75 -5.82 5.69 -7.35
CA PHE A 75 -4.78 5.95 -6.35
C PHE A 75 -3.43 5.31 -6.76
N ASP A 76 -2.31 5.86 -6.30
CA ASP A 76 -1.01 5.18 -6.39
C ASP A 76 -0.77 4.27 -5.17
N ALA A 77 -1.01 4.81 -3.97
CA ALA A 77 -1.10 4.06 -2.73
C ALA A 77 -2.34 4.47 -1.93
N VAL A 78 -2.88 3.55 -1.12
CA VAL A 78 -4.00 3.84 -0.23
C VAL A 78 -3.77 3.23 1.16
N ILE A 79 -3.95 4.05 2.20
CA ILE A 79 -3.98 3.57 3.58
C ILE A 79 -5.41 3.17 3.94
N GLY A 80 -5.57 1.90 4.29
CA GLY A 80 -6.80 1.32 4.79
C GLY A 80 -6.55 0.42 5.99
N GLY A 81 -7.54 -0.39 6.33
CA GLY A 81 -7.44 -1.36 7.40
C GLY A 81 -8.52 -2.42 7.25
N TRP A 82 -8.37 -3.49 8.03
CA TRP A 82 -9.34 -4.56 8.11
C TRP A 82 -9.51 -4.97 9.57
N SER A 83 -10.75 -5.19 9.97
CA SER A 83 -11.09 -5.83 11.24
C SER A 83 -11.68 -7.17 10.90
N ALA A 84 -11.22 -8.24 11.58
CA ALA A 84 -11.63 -9.59 11.26
C ALA A 84 -13.15 -9.77 11.41
N ASP A 85 -13.80 -10.29 10.37
CA ASP A 85 -15.23 -10.62 10.41
C ASP A 85 -15.50 -11.86 11.29
N TYR A 86 -14.52 -12.77 11.35
CA TYR A 86 -14.52 -13.98 12.16
C TYR A 86 -13.09 -14.34 12.58
N ALA A 87 -12.95 -15.16 13.63
CA ALA A 87 -11.67 -15.47 14.28
C ALA A 87 -10.82 -16.49 13.50
N ASP A 88 -10.60 -16.26 12.21
CA ASP A 88 -9.73 -17.06 11.36
C ASP A 88 -8.81 -16.17 10.50
N PRO A 89 -7.53 -16.54 10.28
CA PRO A 89 -6.62 -15.77 9.44
C PRO A 89 -7.11 -15.54 8.00
N SER A 90 -7.99 -16.39 7.46
CA SER A 90 -8.61 -16.20 6.14
C SER A 90 -9.36 -14.88 6.03
N SER A 91 -9.95 -14.38 7.12
CA SER A 91 -10.60 -13.06 7.13
C SER A 91 -9.67 -11.94 6.65
N PHE A 92 -8.35 -12.06 6.85
CA PHE A 92 -7.35 -11.12 6.32
C PHE A 92 -6.73 -11.58 5.01
N LEU A 93 -6.38 -12.87 4.92
CA LEU A 93 -5.56 -13.38 3.82
C LEU A 93 -6.35 -13.43 2.50
N ASP A 94 -7.65 -13.68 2.57
CA ASP A 94 -8.49 -13.80 1.37
C ASP A 94 -8.67 -12.45 0.65
N LEU A 95 -8.47 -11.32 1.35
CA LEU A 95 -8.56 -9.97 0.79
C LEU A 95 -7.58 -9.74 -0.37
N PHE A 96 -6.48 -10.49 -0.41
CA PHE A 96 -5.42 -10.34 -1.42
C PHE A 96 -5.44 -11.43 -2.48
N ALA A 97 -6.43 -12.33 -2.50
CA ALA A 97 -6.61 -13.21 -3.64
C ALA A 97 -6.83 -12.36 -4.92
N SER A 98 -6.29 -12.79 -6.05
CA SER A 98 -6.27 -11.98 -7.28
C SER A 98 -7.66 -11.56 -7.78
N ASP A 99 -8.69 -12.36 -7.46
CA ASP A 99 -10.11 -12.15 -7.80
C ASP A 99 -10.94 -11.54 -6.66
N ASN A 100 -10.35 -11.26 -5.50
CA ASN A 100 -11.10 -10.67 -4.39
C ASN A 100 -11.40 -9.19 -4.64
N SER A 101 -12.64 -8.76 -4.38
CA SER A 101 -13.04 -7.37 -4.56
C SER A 101 -12.27 -6.40 -3.66
N TYR A 102 -11.88 -6.82 -2.46
CA TYR A 102 -11.08 -6.03 -1.51
C TYR A 102 -9.61 -5.88 -1.90
N ASN A 103 -9.15 -6.60 -2.92
CA ASN A 103 -7.80 -6.45 -3.47
C ASN A 103 -7.69 -5.17 -4.32
N ARG A 104 -7.73 -4.02 -3.64
CA ARG A 104 -7.80 -2.70 -4.29
C ARG A 104 -6.58 -2.42 -5.16
N GLY A 105 -5.40 -2.86 -4.70
CA GLY A 105 -4.13 -2.72 -5.42
C GLY A 105 -3.91 -3.76 -6.53
N ARG A 106 -4.87 -4.66 -6.75
CA ARG A 106 -4.80 -5.71 -7.79
C ARG A 106 -3.54 -6.58 -7.68
N TYR A 107 -3.13 -6.88 -6.45
CA TYR A 107 -2.04 -7.82 -6.20
C TYR A 107 -2.35 -9.16 -6.87
N ASN A 108 -1.38 -9.72 -7.60
CA ASN A 108 -1.57 -10.97 -8.32
C ASN A 108 -0.33 -11.84 -8.17
N ASN A 109 -0.47 -12.93 -7.42
CA ASN A 109 0.55 -13.94 -7.26
C ASN A 109 -0.10 -15.34 -7.30
N PRO A 110 0.16 -16.15 -8.35
CA PRO A 110 -0.44 -17.48 -8.49
C PRO A 110 -0.15 -18.45 -7.34
N GLU A 111 1.04 -18.35 -6.70
CA GLU A 111 1.37 -19.18 -5.54
C GLU A 111 0.57 -18.76 -4.31
N PHE A 112 0.43 -17.45 -4.08
CA PHE A 112 -0.42 -16.92 -3.02
C PHE A 112 -1.87 -17.37 -3.20
N ASP A 113 -2.43 -17.21 -4.40
CA ASP A 113 -3.78 -17.65 -4.74
C ASP A 113 -3.97 -19.16 -4.49
N LYS A 114 -2.98 -19.97 -4.88
CA LYS A 114 -2.99 -21.42 -4.62
C LYS A 114 -3.07 -21.69 -3.12
N PHE A 115 -2.21 -21.08 -2.31
CA PHE A 115 -2.22 -21.29 -0.86
C PHE A 115 -3.54 -20.84 -0.24
N VAL A 116 -4.01 -19.65 -0.61
CA VAL A 116 -5.24 -19.07 -0.08
C VAL A 116 -6.47 -19.92 -0.39
N LYS A 117 -6.59 -20.40 -1.64
CA LYS A 117 -7.74 -21.18 -2.11
C LYS A 117 -7.69 -22.66 -1.73
N SER A 118 -6.50 -23.19 -1.42
CA SER A 118 -6.33 -24.61 -1.03
C SER A 118 -6.75 -24.94 0.40
N ARG A 119 -7.15 -23.93 1.19
CA ARG A 119 -7.58 -24.08 2.57
C ARG A 119 -8.99 -24.72 2.61
N LYS A 120 -9.08 -25.88 3.26
CA LYS A 120 -10.34 -26.56 3.58
C LYS A 120 -10.77 -26.21 4.99
#